data_AF-A0A2N8M6R3-F1
#
_entry.id   AF-A0A2N8M6R3-F1
#
_cell.length_a   1.000
_cell.length_b   1.000
_cell.length_c   1.000
_cell.angle_alpha   90.00
_cell.angle_beta   90.00
_cell.angle_gamma   90.00
#
_symmetry.space_group_name_H-M   'P 1'
#
loop_
_entity.id
_entity.type
_entity.pdbx_description
1 polymer ?
#
loop_
_entity_poly.entity_id
_entity_poly.type
_entity_poly.pdbx_seq_one_letter_code
_entity_poly.pdbx_strand_id
1 'polypeptide(L)'
;MLKELSVNIGKLYSSEGRPSIPPEQLLSALLLQVFYGLRSERQLMEQLDYNLLYRWFAGLAPDDPVWNATTFTKNRERLQQGDVFQKFMTKLLNHPQVKPLLSDEHFS
;
A
#
# COMPACT_ATOMS: atom_id res chain seq x y z
N MET A 1 7.59 4.84 11.77
CA MET A 1 7.36 3.59 11.02
C MET A 1 6.97 3.80 9.55
N LEU A 2 5.71 4.08 9.17
CA LEU A 2 5.37 4.29 7.73
C LEU A 2 6.00 5.58 7.13
N LYS A 3 6.06 6.68 7.89
CA LYS A 3 6.75 7.92 7.50
C LYS A 3 8.29 7.82 7.43
N GLU A 4 8.90 6.81 8.06
CA GLU A 4 10.36 6.59 7.96
C GLU A 4 10.69 5.71 6.75
N LEU A 5 9.78 4.80 6.38
CA LEU A 5 9.84 4.06 5.12
C LEU A 5 9.60 4.97 3.91
N SER A 6 8.80 6.05 4.03
CA SER A 6 8.51 6.98 2.94
C SER A 6 9.72 7.75 2.41
N VAL A 7 10.73 8.02 3.25
CA VAL A 7 11.96 8.73 2.84
C VAL A 7 12.77 7.94 1.80
N ASN A 8 12.67 6.60 1.79
CA ASN A 8 13.37 5.74 0.82
C ASN A 8 12.54 5.43 -0.44
N ILE A 9 11.27 5.85 -0.48
CA ILE A 9 10.31 5.60 -1.57
C ILE A 9 10.40 6.68 -2.66
N GLY A 10 11.17 7.75 -2.45
CA GLY A 10 11.37 8.84 -3.41
C GLY A 10 11.87 8.42 -4.80
N LYS A 11 12.52 7.26 -4.93
CA LYS A 11 12.93 6.70 -6.24
C LYS A 11 11.79 5.99 -7.00
N LEU A 12 10.61 5.90 -6.39
CA LEU A 12 9.44 5.17 -6.89
C LEU A 12 8.38 6.10 -7.52
N TYR A 13 8.54 7.41 -7.39
CA TYR A 13 7.76 8.38 -8.17
C TYR A 13 8.14 8.23 -9.65
N SER A 14 7.14 8.10 -10.53
CA SER A 14 7.43 8.19 -11.96
C SER A 14 7.91 9.61 -12.28
N SER A 15 9.01 9.72 -13.03
CA SER A 15 9.54 11.01 -13.47
C SER A 15 8.74 11.64 -14.62
N GLU A 16 7.77 10.91 -15.19
CA GLU A 16 6.91 11.38 -16.28
C GLU A 16 5.45 10.96 -16.09
N GLY A 17 4.52 11.87 -16.43
CA GLY A 17 3.07 11.65 -16.50
C GLY A 17 2.24 12.18 -15.31
N ARG A 18 0.90 12.21 -15.49
CA ARG A 18 -0.11 12.62 -14.47
C ARG A 18 0.20 11.95 -13.13
N PRO A 19 0.08 12.63 -11.97
CA PRO A 19 0.45 12.06 -10.67
C PRO A 19 -0.21 10.70 -10.46
N SER A 20 0.61 9.65 -10.47
CA SER A 20 0.20 8.28 -10.15
C SER A 20 -0.11 8.16 -8.66
N ILE A 21 -0.90 7.16 -8.27
CA ILE A 21 -1.09 6.83 -6.85
C ILE A 21 0.29 6.56 -6.24
N PRO A 22 0.69 7.27 -5.16
CA PRO A 22 1.95 7.04 -4.50
C PRO A 22 2.08 5.55 -4.09
N PRO A 23 3.20 4.88 -4.39
CA PRO A 23 3.40 3.46 -4.08
C PRO A 23 3.16 3.09 -2.62
N GLU A 24 3.45 3.99 -1.68
CA GLU A 24 3.18 3.86 -0.25
C GLU A 24 1.68 3.84 0.08
N GLN A 25 0.88 4.68 -0.59
CA GLN A 25 -0.57 4.72 -0.42
C GLN A 25 -1.21 3.47 -1.03
N LEU A 26 -0.74 3.07 -2.22
CA LEU A 26 -1.16 1.86 -2.92
C LEU A 26 -0.90 0.62 -2.06
N LEU A 27 0.29 0.49 -1.50
CA LEU A 27 0.64 -0.62 -0.62
C LEU A 27 -0.21 -0.63 0.66
N SER A 28 -0.40 0.53 1.29
CA SER A 28 -1.21 0.65 2.50
C SER A 28 -2.67 0.22 2.23
N ALA A 29 -3.22 0.60 1.08
CA ALA A 29 -4.54 0.15 0.65
C ALA A 29 -4.59 -1.37 0.38
N LEU A 30 -3.55 -1.97 -0.21
CA LEU A 30 -3.47 -3.44 -0.37
C LEU A 30 -3.40 -4.16 0.98
N LEU A 31 -2.69 -3.62 1.97
CA LEU A 31 -2.65 -4.17 3.32
C LEU A 31 -4.03 -4.13 3.99
N LEU A 32 -4.84 -3.09 3.77
CA LEU A 32 -6.22 -3.06 4.24
C LEU A 32 -7.05 -4.21 3.66
N GLN A 33 -6.84 -4.58 2.38
CA GLN A 33 -7.52 -5.73 1.81
C GLN A 33 -7.16 -7.02 2.53
N VAL A 34 -5.88 -7.21 2.87
CA VAL A 34 -5.40 -8.40 3.59
C VAL A 34 -5.94 -8.43 5.02
N PHE A 35 -5.79 -7.34 5.77
CA PHE A 35 -6.15 -7.30 7.20
C PHE A 35 -7.66 -7.38 7.44
N TYR A 36 -8.47 -6.77 6.56
CA TYR A 36 -9.92 -6.69 6.71
C TYR A 36 -10.69 -7.58 5.74
N GLY A 37 -10.00 -8.45 5.00
CA GLY A 37 -10.62 -9.41 4.09
C GLY A 37 -11.45 -8.80 2.97
N LEU A 38 -11.07 -7.61 2.48
CA LEU A 38 -11.78 -6.92 1.40
C LEU A 38 -11.57 -7.66 0.07
N ARG A 39 -12.65 -8.21 -0.48
CA ARG A 39 -12.61 -9.21 -1.54
C ARG A 39 -12.36 -8.66 -2.94
N SER A 40 -12.43 -7.34 -3.12
CA SER A 40 -12.16 -6.69 -4.39
C SER A 40 -11.63 -5.27 -4.21
N GLU A 41 -10.92 -4.78 -5.23
CA GLU A 41 -10.45 -3.38 -5.27
C GLU A 41 -11.62 -2.40 -5.36
N ARG A 42 -12.74 -2.79 -5.96
CA ARG A 42 -13.97 -1.99 -5.95
C ARG A 42 -14.49 -1.80 -4.52
N GLN A 43 -14.60 -2.90 -3.77
CA GLN A 43 -14.99 -2.87 -2.37
C GLN A 43 -14.00 -2.04 -1.53
N LEU A 44 -12.70 -2.11 -1.84
CA LEU A 44 -11.69 -1.26 -1.20
C LEU A 44 -11.95 0.23 -1.48
N MET A 45 -12.22 0.62 -2.73
CA MET A 45 -12.53 2.01 -3.06
C MET A 45 -13.82 2.48 -2.37
N GLU A 46 -14.86 1.65 -2.33
CA GLU A 46 -16.09 1.95 -1.59
C GLU A 46 -15.80 2.17 -0.11
N GLN A 47 -15.01 1.30 0.55
CA GLN A 47 -14.63 1.50 1.94
C GLN A 47 -13.82 2.77 2.15
N LEU A 48 -12.90 3.11 1.24
CA LEU A 48 -12.15 4.37 1.31
C LEU A 48 -13.03 5.61 1.11
N ASP A 49 -14.22 5.47 0.52
CA ASP A 49 -15.14 6.58 0.29
C ASP A 49 -15.80 7.07 1.58
N TYR A 50 -16.09 6.18 2.52
CA TYR A 50 -16.77 6.53 3.77
C TYR A 50 -16.00 6.22 5.05
N ASN A 51 -15.01 5.33 5.03
CA ASN A 51 -14.30 4.92 6.23
C ASN A 51 -13.07 5.80 6.48
N LEU A 52 -13.23 6.82 7.35
CA LEU A 52 -12.15 7.75 7.70
C LEU A 52 -10.90 7.07 8.26
N LEU A 53 -11.04 5.95 8.98
CA LEU A 53 -9.89 5.20 9.49
C LEU A 53 -9.09 4.59 8.35
N TYR A 54 -9.77 4.03 7.34
CA TYR A 54 -9.11 3.44 6.19
C TYR A 54 -8.46 4.50 5.32
N ARG A 55 -9.09 5.67 5.17
CA ARG A 55 -8.50 6.82 4.49
C ARG A 55 -7.21 7.27 5.17
N TRP A 56 -7.27 7.48 6.48
CA TRP A 56 -6.10 7.86 7.27
C TRP A 56 -4.96 6.84 7.12
N PHE A 57 -5.28 5.54 7.21
CA PHE A 57 -4.29 4.48 7.07
C PHE A 57 -3.69 4.42 5.65
N ALA A 58 -4.52 4.59 4.62
CA ALA A 58 -4.09 4.65 3.23
C ALA A 58 -3.38 5.97 2.87
N GLY A 59 -3.28 6.92 3.80
CA GLY A 59 -2.62 8.20 3.59
C GLY A 59 -3.43 9.21 2.76
N LEU A 60 -4.75 9.04 2.67
CA LEU A 60 -5.69 9.98 2.06
C LEU A 60 -6.15 11.01 3.09
N ALA A 61 -6.21 12.29 2.71
CA ALA A 61 -6.88 13.31 3.50
C ALA A 61 -8.40 13.02 3.57
N PRO A 62 -9.11 13.56 4.58
CA PRO A 62 -10.56 13.35 4.71
C PRO A 62 -11.37 13.75 3.46
N ASP A 63 -10.90 14.76 2.73
CA ASP A 63 -11.55 15.42 1.60
C ASP A 63 -10.98 15.04 0.22
N ASP A 64 -9.89 14.26 0.18
CA ASP A 64 -9.31 13.80 -1.09
C ASP A 64 -10.32 12.97 -1.93
N PRO A 65 -10.28 13.02 -3.26
CA PRO A 65 -11.04 12.08 -4.06
C PRO A 65 -10.47 10.67 -3.90
N VAL A 66 -11.34 9.66 -3.73
CA VAL A 66 -10.91 8.25 -3.78
C VAL A 66 -10.47 7.90 -5.20
N TRP A 67 -9.49 7.00 -5.32
CA TRP A 67 -9.02 6.52 -6.60
C TRP A 67 -10.10 5.74 -7.36
N ASN A 68 -10.07 5.84 -8.69
CA ASN A 68 -10.88 4.95 -9.51
C ASN A 68 -10.31 3.52 -9.45
N ALA A 69 -11.17 2.51 -9.26
CA ALA A 69 -10.77 1.11 -9.14
C ALA A 69 -9.89 0.62 -10.31
N THR A 70 -10.24 0.96 -11.55
CA THR A 70 -9.44 0.57 -12.73
C THR A 70 -8.05 1.21 -12.73
N THR A 71 -7.95 2.44 -12.21
CA THR A 71 -6.65 3.11 -12.05
C THR A 71 -5.84 2.42 -10.95
N PHE A 72 -6.48 2.03 -9.86
CA PHE A 72 -5.85 1.26 -8.78
C PHE A 72 -5.31 -0.07 -9.29
N THR A 73 -6.10 -0.85 -10.05
CA THR A 73 -5.68 -2.14 -10.64
C THR A 73 -4.40 -1.99 -11.46
N LYS A 74 -4.36 -1.00 -12.36
CA LYS A 74 -3.19 -0.75 -13.23
C LYS A 74 -1.95 -0.37 -12.43
N ASN A 75 -2.11 0.39 -11.35
CA ASN A 75 -0.99 0.76 -10.48
C ASN A 75 -0.51 -0.45 -9.66
N ARG A 76 -1.42 -1.31 -9.17
CA ARG A 76 -1.07 -2.57 -8.50
C ARG A 76 -0.29 -3.49 -9.43
N GLU A 77 -0.73 -3.67 -10.67
CA GLU A 77 -0.04 -4.51 -11.65
C GLU A 77 1.38 -4.01 -11.91
N ARG A 78 1.56 -2.69 -12.08
CA ARG A 78 2.90 -2.08 -12.20
C ARG A 78 3.75 -2.27 -10.96
N LEU A 79 3.16 -2.12 -9.77
CA LEU A 79 3.85 -2.34 -8.49
C LEU A 79 4.34 -3.79 -8.38
N GLN A 80 3.55 -4.76 -8.83
CA GLN A 80 3.90 -6.19 -8.84
C GLN A 80 4.94 -6.55 -9.89
N GLN A 81 4.88 -5.92 -11.07
CA GLN A 81 5.86 -6.13 -12.14
C GLN A 81 7.22 -5.49 -11.82
N GLY A 82 7.23 -4.44 -10.99
CA GLY A 82 8.46 -3.82 -10.54
C GLY A 82 9.13 -4.59 -9.40
N ASP A 83 10.46 -4.59 -9.37
CA ASP A 83 11.30 -5.03 -8.23
C ASP A 83 10.97 -4.29 -6.91
N VAL A 84 10.19 -3.22 -7.00
CA VAL A 84 9.88 -2.28 -5.93
C VAL A 84 9.15 -2.94 -4.79
N PHE A 85 8.09 -3.70 -5.09
CA PHE A 85 7.33 -4.42 -4.08
C PHE A 85 8.22 -5.41 -3.34
N GLN A 86 9.02 -6.17 -4.09
CA GLN A 86 9.98 -7.12 -3.52
C GLN A 86 10.99 -6.42 -2.62
N LYS A 87 11.65 -5.35 -3.10
CA LYS A 87 12.60 -4.57 -2.30
C LYS A 87 11.97 -3.96 -1.05
N PHE A 88 10.74 -3.47 -1.15
CA PHE A 88 10.00 -2.96 0.01
C PHE A 88 9.74 -4.07 1.02
N MET A 89 9.16 -5.19 0.58
CA MET A 89 8.83 -6.33 1.45
C MET A 89 10.09 -6.90 2.08
N THR A 90 11.17 -7.07 1.33
CA THR A 90 12.47 -7.48 1.88
C THR A 90 12.96 -6.52 2.96
N LYS A 91 12.88 -5.21 2.75
CA LYS A 91 13.27 -4.22 3.77
C LYS A 91 12.37 -4.27 5.00
N LEU A 92 11.06 -4.40 4.80
CA LEU A 92 10.07 -4.46 5.88
C LEU A 92 10.27 -5.71 6.75
N LEU A 93 10.40 -6.88 6.12
CA LEU A 93 10.57 -8.15 6.83
C LEU A 93 11.92 -8.22 7.58
N ASN A 94 12.95 -7.56 7.05
CA ASN A 94 14.25 -7.45 7.72
C ASN A 94 14.34 -6.29 8.72
N HIS A 95 13.28 -5.51 8.89
CA HIS A 95 13.30 -4.38 9.82
C HIS A 95 13.47 -4.89 11.27
N PRO A 96 14.37 -4.31 12.09
CA PRO A 96 14.69 -4.83 13.42
C PRO A 96 13.49 -4.98 14.37
N GLN A 97 12.44 -4.17 14.18
CA GLN A 97 11.21 -4.26 14.97
C GLN A 97 10.19 -5.27 14.42
N VAL A 98 10.28 -5.61 13.13
CA VAL A 98 9.36 -6.54 12.46
C VAL A 98 9.90 -7.96 12.53
N LYS A 99 11.21 -8.15 12.32
CA LYS A 99 11.87 -9.45 12.29
C LYS A 99 11.57 -10.34 13.51
N PRO A 100 11.50 -9.83 14.76
CA PRO A 100 11.14 -10.64 15.93
C PRO A 100 9.66 -11.08 15.96
N LEU A 101 8.79 -10.43 15.19
CA LEU A 101 7.36 -10.74 15.11
C LEU A 101 7.04 -11.79 14.03
N LEU A 102 8.02 -12.11 13.19
CA LEU A 102 7.94 -13.15 12.17
C LEU A 102 8.36 -14.47 12.80
N SER A 103 7.44 -15.11 13.52
CA SER A 103 7.65 -16.48 13.99
C SER A 103 7.20 -17.47 12.92
N ASP A 104 8.08 -18.42 12.60
CA ASP A 104 7.77 -19.57 11.74
C ASP A 104 7.10 -20.71 12.53
N GLU A 105 6.97 -20.60 13.86
CA GLU A 105 6.38 -21.65 14.72
C GLU A 105 4.88 -21.88 14.48
N HIS A 106 4.21 -20.95 13.78
CA HIS A 106 2.79 -21.04 13.48
C HIS A 106 2.47 -21.53 12.05
N PHE A 107 3.49 -21.78 11.22
CA PHE A 107 3.34 -22.21 9.82
C PHE A 107 3.82 -23.66 9.58
N SER A 108 3.55 -24.57 10.51
CA SER A 108 3.76 -26.02 10.38
C SER A 108 2.54 -26.76 9.85
#